data_AF-A0A0F9EAW8-F1
#
_entry.id   AF-A0A0F9EAW8-F1
#
_cell.length_a   1.000
_cell.length_b   1.000
_cell.length_c   1.000
_cell.angle_alpha   90.00
_cell.angle_beta   90.00
_cell.angle_gamma   90.00
#
_symmetry.space_group_name_H-M   'P 1'
#
loop_
_entity.id
_entity.type
_entity.pdbx_description
1 polymer ?
#
loop_
_entity_poly.entity_id
_entity_poly.type
_entity_poly.pdbx_seq_one_letter_code
_entity_poly.pdbx_strand_id
1 'polypeptide(L)'
;MGTIQARIEGRVGEAASGDDIVYTTTHMQDAYDHGLRAVIMTMPERAWKFFGKNRVDFLPLVGTPLLTNKIISVLRRDGTYYRACVMIDADMAGPAADSRSIHYASAFTPVCWVESGSFSNPMLKVLPEDGSKAARLVSLAIPTVDVTTDTIVPHFPDELEELPEIYTAAWIKQREAGYLRRSSQDELEAITSSGYLAAFEGDLPVFTPPTEPNMPSLTLVSMTTLPSLVLEAVPVFTDLDLTGITAPSAVLIYESAGAEPEDTLSVGTSLPTYTGPVFTYDQTTTILDALSSAKDMVDNSGIGGSTDVETLLAADLLDQARVGIDAANVELRRAQTAIQDEQAQLQDFSERLKEALGKFTGEANVYQADLAKEVATASADVQAYVAKMQDNKNVLDKQISQYNTDVQNYSAKVRAVTQEWQLEEVSFKLAKWAAQIQSATAAYSAQAGAYIQEYAQKNQALLGEYNAAVGAVIREYQALVQERIGEFQSNLSRATSRLQEAGVRLQTMQSFDQKSLAALR
;
A
#
# COMPACT_ATOMS: atom_id res chain seq x y z
N MET A 1 -25.10 4.40 0.81
CA MET A 1 -23.62 4.49 0.94
C MET A 1 -23.07 4.88 -0.44
N GLY A 2 -21.88 5.46 -0.53
CA GLY A 2 -21.20 5.56 -1.83
C GLY A 2 -20.94 4.16 -2.41
N THR A 3 -20.72 4.08 -3.72
CA THR A 3 -20.29 2.84 -4.39
C THR A 3 -19.01 2.30 -3.76
N ILE A 4 -18.76 1.00 -3.86
CA ILE A 4 -17.52 0.40 -3.33
C ILE A 4 -16.29 1.12 -3.91
N GLN A 5 -16.33 1.43 -5.21
CA GLN A 5 -15.31 2.23 -5.88
C GLN A 5 -15.10 3.59 -5.18
N ALA A 6 -16.15 4.38 -4.94
CA ALA A 6 -16.02 5.68 -4.28
C ALA A 6 -15.47 5.57 -2.85
N ARG A 7 -15.79 4.48 -2.13
CA ARG A 7 -15.22 4.21 -0.80
C ARG A 7 -13.73 3.87 -0.86
N ILE A 8 -13.32 3.07 -1.85
CA ILE A 8 -11.89 2.77 -2.09
C ILE A 8 -11.13 4.04 -2.47
N GLU A 9 -11.66 4.84 -3.41
CA GLU A 9 -11.07 6.11 -3.84
C GLU A 9 -10.93 7.08 -2.65
N GLY A 10 -11.97 7.21 -1.81
CA GLY A 10 -11.91 8.02 -0.60
C GLY A 10 -10.83 7.56 0.39
N ARG A 11 -10.56 6.26 0.50
CA ARG A 11 -9.48 5.71 1.35
C ARG A 11 -8.08 5.88 0.74
N VAL A 12 -7.97 5.83 -0.59
CA VAL A 12 -6.71 6.02 -1.31
C VAL A 12 -6.33 7.51 -1.40
N GLY A 13 -7.30 8.42 -1.25
CA GLY A 13 -7.14 9.85 -1.48
C GLY A 13 -7.58 10.18 -2.91
N GLU A 14 -8.31 11.29 -3.05
CA GLU A 14 -9.23 11.70 -4.14
C GLU A 14 -8.74 11.64 -5.60
N ALA A 15 -7.51 11.20 -5.87
CA ALA A 15 -7.03 10.91 -7.21
C ALA A 15 -6.24 9.60 -7.25
N ALA A 16 -6.95 8.46 -7.28
CA ALA A 16 -6.44 7.26 -7.93
C ALA A 16 -6.27 7.45 -9.47
N SER A 17 -6.47 8.69 -9.95
CA SER A 17 -6.33 9.17 -11.31
C SER A 17 -5.35 10.36 -11.40
N GLY A 18 -4.33 10.44 -10.54
CA GLY A 18 -3.21 11.33 -10.82
C GLY A 18 -2.64 10.99 -12.20
N ASP A 19 -2.25 12.01 -12.98
CA ASP A 19 -1.95 11.90 -14.42
C ASP A 19 -0.95 10.78 -14.79
N ASP A 20 -0.13 10.32 -13.84
CA ASP A 20 0.87 9.28 -14.03
C ASP A 20 0.41 7.83 -13.68
N ILE A 21 -0.64 7.65 -12.86
CA ILE A 21 -1.17 6.32 -12.51
C ILE A 21 -2.70 6.35 -12.48
N VAL A 22 -3.32 6.06 -13.62
CA VAL A 22 -4.78 5.91 -13.71
C VAL A 22 -5.18 4.49 -13.32
N TYR A 23 -5.74 4.33 -12.12
CA TYR A 23 -6.39 3.09 -11.71
C TYR A 23 -7.77 3.01 -12.36
N THR A 24 -7.89 2.18 -13.40
CA THR A 24 -9.19 1.89 -14.02
C THR A 24 -10.09 1.11 -13.07
N THR A 25 -11.41 1.24 -13.26
CA THR A 25 -12.41 0.42 -12.54
C THR A 25 -12.10 -1.08 -12.63
N THR A 26 -11.57 -1.56 -13.76
CA THR A 26 -11.15 -2.97 -13.91
C THR A 26 -10.03 -3.36 -12.95
N HIS A 27 -9.02 -2.51 -12.76
CA HIS A 27 -7.95 -2.81 -11.79
C HIS A 27 -8.48 -2.85 -10.36
N MET A 28 -9.43 -1.96 -10.02
CA MET A 28 -10.08 -1.98 -8.70
C MET A 28 -10.93 -3.23 -8.52
N GLN A 29 -11.67 -3.64 -9.56
CA GLN A 29 -12.47 -4.86 -9.58
C GLN A 29 -11.59 -6.11 -9.33
N ASP A 30 -10.49 -6.25 -10.06
CA ASP A 30 -9.57 -7.39 -9.90
C ASP A 30 -8.94 -7.43 -8.49
N ALA A 31 -8.52 -6.27 -7.97
CA ALA A 31 -7.95 -6.16 -6.64
C ALA A 31 -8.99 -6.45 -5.54
N TYR A 32 -10.23 -6.02 -5.74
CA TYR A 32 -11.34 -6.31 -4.84
C TYR A 32 -11.71 -7.79 -4.84
N ASP A 33 -11.83 -8.43 -6.01
CA ASP A 33 -12.09 -9.86 -6.11
C ASP A 33 -10.98 -10.70 -5.45
N HIS A 34 -9.73 -10.26 -5.61
CA HIS A 34 -8.59 -10.86 -4.92
C HIS A 34 -8.68 -10.67 -3.40
N GLY A 35 -8.97 -9.45 -2.93
CA GLY A 35 -9.12 -9.13 -1.52
C GLY A 35 -10.25 -9.92 -0.87
N LEU A 36 -11.42 -9.95 -1.51
CA LEU A 36 -12.58 -10.72 -1.09
C LEU A 36 -12.23 -12.21 -0.95
N ARG A 37 -11.54 -12.77 -1.95
CA ARG A 37 -11.04 -14.15 -1.88
C ARG A 37 -10.09 -14.38 -0.72
N ALA A 38 -9.12 -13.49 -0.51
CA ALA A 38 -8.14 -13.61 0.57
C ALA A 38 -8.84 -13.55 1.95
N VAL A 39 -9.75 -12.61 2.14
CA VAL A 39 -10.54 -12.47 3.37
C VAL A 39 -11.36 -13.73 3.61
N ILE A 40 -12.14 -14.21 2.64
CA ILE A 40 -12.96 -15.42 2.78
C ILE A 40 -12.10 -16.66 3.10
N MET A 41 -10.94 -16.81 2.46
CA MET A 41 -10.06 -17.96 2.64
C MET A 41 -9.40 -18.03 4.02
N THR A 42 -9.20 -16.87 4.66
CA THR A 42 -8.64 -16.73 6.01
C THR A 42 -9.68 -16.80 7.11
N MET A 43 -10.97 -16.67 6.79
CA MET A 43 -12.05 -16.84 7.77
C MET A 43 -12.06 -18.25 8.39
N PRO A 44 -12.46 -18.37 9.67
CA PRO A 44 -12.61 -19.68 10.32
C PRO A 44 -13.68 -20.52 9.62
N GLU A 45 -13.49 -21.84 9.55
CA GLU A 45 -14.40 -22.79 8.87
C GLU A 45 -15.87 -22.63 9.28
N ARG A 46 -16.12 -22.27 10.54
CA ARG A 46 -17.45 -22.05 11.10
C ARG A 46 -18.21 -20.91 10.43
N ALA A 47 -17.50 -19.94 9.84
CA ALA A 47 -18.07 -18.80 9.13
C ALA A 47 -18.46 -19.15 7.69
N TRP A 48 -17.86 -20.19 7.08
CA TRP A 48 -18.15 -20.57 5.69
C TRP A 48 -19.58 -21.03 5.46
N LYS A 49 -20.31 -21.38 6.52
CA LYS A 49 -21.73 -21.74 6.45
C LYS A 49 -22.63 -20.58 5.98
N PHE A 50 -22.16 -19.33 6.11
CA PHE A 50 -22.89 -18.14 5.69
C PHE A 50 -22.76 -17.85 4.20
N PHE A 51 -21.83 -18.51 3.52
CA PHE A 51 -21.60 -18.34 2.09
C PHE A 51 -22.32 -19.41 1.28
N GLY A 52 -22.60 -19.08 0.02
CA GLY A 52 -23.11 -20.05 -0.96
C GLY A 52 -22.19 -21.25 -1.11
N LYS A 53 -22.75 -22.37 -1.57
CA LYS A 53 -21.99 -23.59 -1.87
C LYS A 53 -22.11 -23.90 -3.35
N ASN A 54 -20.97 -23.93 -4.03
CA ASN A 54 -20.90 -24.44 -5.39
C ASN A 54 -20.91 -25.97 -5.34
N ARG A 55 -21.76 -26.57 -6.17
CA ARG A 55 -21.91 -28.03 -6.26
C ARG A 55 -21.60 -28.44 -7.67
N VAL A 56 -20.53 -29.21 -7.83
CA VAL A 56 -20.13 -29.76 -9.13
C VAL A 56 -20.22 -31.26 -9.04
N ASP A 57 -21.10 -31.84 -9.86
CA ASP A 57 -21.20 -33.29 -10.02
C ASP A 57 -20.19 -33.75 -11.06
N PHE A 58 -19.41 -34.78 -10.75
CA PHE A 58 -18.35 -35.29 -11.62
C PHE A 58 -18.23 -36.82 -11.53
N LEU A 59 -17.60 -37.40 -12.55
CA LEU A 59 -17.33 -38.84 -12.57
C LEU A 59 -16.12 -39.16 -11.67
N PRO A 60 -16.23 -40.11 -10.71
CA PRO A 60 -15.22 -40.33 -9.67
C PRO A 60 -13.76 -40.50 -10.15
N LEU A 61 -13.54 -41.11 -11.33
CA LEU A 61 -12.20 -41.39 -11.89
C LEU A 61 -11.71 -40.44 -12.96
N VAL A 62 -12.63 -39.82 -13.71
CA VAL A 62 -12.28 -38.67 -14.55
C VAL A 62 -11.82 -37.53 -13.64
N GLY A 63 -12.44 -37.44 -12.47
CA GLY A 63 -12.17 -36.43 -11.47
C GLY A 63 -12.75 -35.07 -11.87
N THR A 64 -12.49 -34.09 -11.03
CA THR A 64 -12.76 -32.68 -11.34
C THR A 64 -11.52 -31.86 -11.01
N PRO A 65 -11.14 -30.89 -11.86
CA PRO A 65 -9.99 -30.04 -11.55
C PRO A 65 -10.31 -29.25 -10.28
N LEU A 66 -9.38 -29.25 -9.34
CA LEU A 66 -9.46 -28.37 -8.19
C LEU A 66 -9.17 -26.96 -8.66
N LEU A 67 -10.22 -26.26 -9.07
CA LEU A 67 -10.20 -24.82 -9.15
C LEU A 67 -9.87 -24.29 -7.74
N THR A 68 -9.25 -23.11 -7.68
CA THR A 68 -8.66 -22.45 -6.50
C THR A 68 -9.64 -22.15 -5.34
N ASN A 69 -10.81 -22.78 -5.32
CA ASN A 69 -11.82 -22.68 -4.28
C ASN A 69 -11.57 -23.72 -3.18
N LYS A 70 -11.86 -23.32 -1.94
CA LYS A 70 -11.70 -24.20 -0.78
C LYS A 70 -12.73 -25.32 -0.83
N ILE A 71 -12.26 -26.55 -0.66
CA ILE A 71 -13.12 -27.75 -0.61
C ILE A 71 -13.79 -27.77 0.77
N ILE A 72 -15.13 -27.73 0.81
CA ILE A 72 -15.90 -27.85 2.05
C ILE A 72 -16.13 -29.33 2.34
N SER A 73 -16.64 -30.06 1.35
CA SER A 73 -16.83 -31.50 1.44
C SER A 73 -16.85 -32.13 0.06
N VAL A 74 -16.38 -33.37 0.00
CA VAL A 74 -16.51 -34.22 -1.18
C VAL A 74 -17.54 -35.27 -0.82
N LEU A 75 -18.60 -35.37 -1.60
CA LEU A 75 -19.69 -36.29 -1.34
C LEU A 75 -19.75 -37.35 -2.44
N ARG A 76 -20.11 -38.57 -2.07
CA ARG A 76 -20.34 -39.66 -3.02
C ARG A 76 -21.76 -40.18 -2.88
N ARG A 77 -22.43 -40.42 -4.01
CA ARG A 77 -23.72 -41.09 -4.01
C ARG A 77 -23.54 -42.60 -3.85
N ASP A 78 -24.11 -43.19 -2.80
CA ASP A 78 -24.10 -44.65 -2.54
C ASP A 78 -25.24 -45.37 -3.31
N GLY A 79 -26.23 -44.60 -3.77
CA GLY A 79 -27.39 -45.06 -4.54
C GLY A 79 -28.61 -44.23 -4.16
N THR A 80 -28.88 -44.15 -2.86
CA THR A 80 -30.01 -43.40 -2.31
C THR A 80 -29.61 -42.01 -1.79
N TYR A 81 -28.49 -41.90 -1.06
CA TYR A 81 -28.06 -40.65 -0.42
C TYR A 81 -26.58 -40.34 -0.70
N TYR A 82 -26.19 -39.10 -0.45
CA TYR A 82 -24.80 -38.64 -0.50
C TYR A 82 -24.10 -38.88 0.84
N ARG A 83 -22.93 -39.51 0.82
CA ARG A 83 -22.05 -39.72 1.98
C ARG A 83 -20.80 -38.88 1.85
N ALA A 84 -20.32 -38.32 2.95
CA ALA A 84 -19.06 -37.57 2.97
C ALA A 84 -17.87 -38.52 2.76
N CYS A 85 -16.95 -38.11 1.88
CA CYS A 85 -15.73 -38.83 1.63
C CYS A 85 -14.65 -38.43 2.63
N VAL A 86 -13.84 -39.39 3.06
CA VAL A 86 -12.65 -39.14 3.87
C VAL A 86 -11.48 -38.84 2.94
N MET A 87 -10.76 -37.75 3.19
CA MET A 87 -9.58 -37.41 2.40
C MET A 87 -8.41 -38.33 2.80
N ILE A 88 -7.77 -38.94 1.81
CA ILE A 88 -6.59 -39.80 1.96
C ILE A 88 -5.44 -39.29 1.10
N ASP A 89 -4.21 -39.67 1.45
CA ASP A 89 -3.04 -39.39 0.62
C ASP A 89 -3.12 -40.11 -0.73
N ALA A 90 -2.54 -39.52 -1.76
CA ALA A 90 -2.56 -40.08 -3.12
C ALA A 90 -1.93 -41.48 -3.17
N ASP A 91 -0.91 -41.75 -2.36
CA ASP A 91 -0.26 -43.06 -2.28
C ASP A 91 -1.17 -44.16 -1.71
N MET A 92 -2.21 -43.78 -0.96
CA MET A 92 -3.20 -44.70 -0.42
C MET A 92 -4.32 -45.03 -1.41
N ALA A 93 -4.35 -44.39 -2.59
CA ALA A 93 -5.40 -44.62 -3.58
C ALA A 93 -5.40 -46.06 -4.11
N GLY A 94 -4.22 -46.66 -4.33
CA GLY A 94 -4.09 -48.06 -4.75
C GLY A 94 -4.65 -49.04 -3.72
N PRO A 95 -4.14 -49.02 -2.47
CA PRO A 95 -4.69 -49.83 -1.38
C PRO A 95 -6.17 -49.56 -1.09
N ALA A 96 -6.67 -48.36 -1.29
CA ALA A 96 -8.08 -48.04 -1.11
C ALA A 96 -8.98 -48.57 -2.24
N ALA A 97 -8.43 -48.79 -3.44
CA ALA A 97 -9.14 -49.38 -4.56
C ALA A 97 -9.19 -50.93 -4.49
N ASP A 98 -8.23 -51.56 -3.81
CA ASP A 98 -8.18 -53.02 -3.69
C ASP A 98 -9.19 -53.56 -2.67
N SER A 99 -10.21 -54.28 -3.16
CA SER A 99 -11.24 -54.95 -2.33
C SER A 99 -10.72 -55.91 -1.25
N ARG A 100 -9.45 -56.35 -1.34
CA ARG A 100 -8.82 -57.23 -0.33
C ARG A 100 -8.01 -56.47 0.71
N SER A 101 -7.81 -55.17 0.52
CA SER A 101 -7.06 -54.33 1.43
C SER A 101 -7.90 -53.96 2.65
N ILE A 102 -7.24 -53.84 3.80
CA ILE A 102 -7.88 -53.30 5.01
C ILE A 102 -8.29 -51.82 4.86
N HIS A 103 -7.71 -51.13 3.87
CA HIS A 103 -8.00 -49.74 3.54
C HIS A 103 -9.07 -49.59 2.45
N TYR A 104 -9.70 -50.69 2.00
CA TYR A 104 -10.66 -50.67 0.92
C TYR A 104 -11.79 -49.65 1.17
N ALA A 105 -11.96 -48.74 0.22
CA ALA A 105 -13.02 -47.75 0.24
C ALA A 105 -14.35 -48.39 -0.18
N SER A 106 -15.20 -48.68 0.80
CA SER A 106 -16.57 -49.15 0.54
C SER A 106 -17.50 -48.00 0.14
N ALA A 107 -18.66 -48.34 -0.42
CA ALA A 107 -19.69 -47.34 -0.72
C ALA A 107 -20.22 -46.63 0.56
N PHE A 108 -20.07 -47.26 1.73
CA PHE A 108 -20.45 -46.70 3.05
C PHE A 108 -19.37 -45.78 3.63
N THR A 109 -18.11 -45.99 3.25
CA THR A 109 -16.94 -45.24 3.72
C THR A 109 -16.12 -44.77 2.52
N PRO A 110 -16.68 -43.89 1.68
CA PRO A 110 -16.00 -43.44 0.48
C PRO A 110 -14.79 -42.60 0.85
N VAL A 111 -13.78 -42.62 -0.01
CA VAL A 111 -12.55 -41.84 0.17
C VAL A 111 -12.31 -40.97 -1.05
N CYS A 112 -11.63 -39.85 -0.85
CA CYS A 112 -11.18 -38.98 -1.93
C CYS A 112 -9.69 -38.67 -1.77
N TRP A 113 -9.01 -38.44 -2.88
CA TRP A 113 -7.62 -38.02 -2.90
C TRP A 113 -7.40 -37.02 -4.03
N VAL A 114 -6.34 -36.25 -3.89
CA VAL A 114 -5.91 -35.30 -4.91
C VAL A 114 -4.74 -35.92 -5.64
N GLU A 115 -4.95 -36.25 -6.90
CA GLU A 115 -3.88 -36.69 -7.77
C GLU A 115 -3.18 -35.46 -8.36
N SER A 116 -1.85 -35.41 -8.20
CA SER A 116 -1.03 -34.43 -8.88
C SER A 116 -1.09 -34.72 -10.37
N GLY A 117 -1.99 -34.05 -11.09
CA GLY A 117 -2.05 -34.10 -12.55
C GLY A 117 -0.84 -33.43 -13.18
N SER A 118 -0.98 -32.98 -14.43
CA SER A 118 -0.04 -31.99 -14.99
C SER A 118 0.03 -30.78 -14.04
N PHE A 119 1.20 -30.14 -13.93
CA PHE A 119 1.49 -29.00 -13.02
C PHE A 119 0.41 -27.92 -12.98
N SER A 120 -0.42 -27.82 -14.01
CA SER A 120 -1.47 -26.83 -14.14
C SER A 120 -2.79 -27.16 -13.45
N ASN A 121 -3.15 -28.43 -13.16
CA ASN A 121 -4.48 -28.77 -12.61
C ASN A 121 -4.49 -30.07 -11.79
N PRO A 122 -4.36 -30.03 -10.45
CA PRO A 122 -4.57 -31.20 -9.61
C PRO A 122 -6.02 -31.70 -9.73
N MET A 123 -6.19 -33.01 -9.82
CA MET A 123 -7.48 -33.66 -10.06
C MET A 123 -7.98 -34.31 -8.78
N LEU A 124 -9.20 -33.95 -8.35
CA LEU A 124 -9.86 -34.61 -7.24
C LEU A 124 -10.57 -35.87 -7.75
N LYS A 125 -10.22 -37.02 -7.17
CA LYS A 125 -10.82 -38.31 -7.49
C LYS A 125 -11.46 -38.94 -6.25
N VAL A 126 -12.38 -39.87 -6.47
CA VAL A 126 -13.20 -40.49 -5.41
C VAL A 126 -13.30 -42.00 -5.63
N LEU A 127 -13.18 -42.78 -4.55
CA LEU A 127 -13.37 -44.24 -4.53
C LEU A 127 -14.57 -44.63 -3.66
N PRO A 128 -15.21 -45.81 -3.87
CA PRO A 128 -14.90 -46.85 -4.88
C PRO A 128 -15.16 -46.44 -6.35
N GLU A 129 -14.96 -47.28 -7.35
CA GLU A 129 -15.39 -46.98 -8.73
C GLU A 129 -16.78 -47.60 -8.97
N ASP A 130 -17.83 -46.78 -9.03
CA ASP A 130 -19.13 -47.23 -9.54
C ASP A 130 -19.43 -46.31 -10.73
N GLY A 131 -19.12 -46.77 -11.95
CA GLY A 131 -19.09 -45.98 -13.19
C GLY A 131 -20.37 -45.24 -13.60
N SER A 132 -21.46 -45.31 -12.83
CA SER A 132 -22.71 -44.58 -13.04
C SER A 132 -23.08 -43.60 -11.92
N LYS A 133 -22.36 -43.59 -10.79
CA LYS A 133 -22.70 -42.78 -9.61
C LYS A 133 -21.79 -41.54 -9.54
N ALA A 134 -22.39 -40.36 -9.70
CA ALA A 134 -21.67 -39.09 -9.60
C ALA A 134 -21.11 -38.86 -8.19
N ALA A 135 -19.86 -38.43 -8.13
CA ALA A 135 -19.32 -37.73 -6.98
C ALA A 135 -19.72 -36.25 -7.06
N ARG A 136 -19.79 -35.57 -5.92
CA ARG A 136 -20.16 -34.17 -5.81
C ARG A 136 -19.10 -33.43 -5.02
N LEU A 137 -18.45 -32.47 -5.67
CA LEU A 137 -17.59 -31.51 -5.00
C LEU A 137 -18.47 -30.39 -4.46
N VAL A 138 -18.44 -30.18 -3.15
CA VAL A 138 -19.04 -29.02 -2.50
C VAL A 138 -17.89 -28.07 -2.14
N SER A 139 -17.78 -26.99 -2.90
CA SER A 139 -16.79 -25.94 -2.67
C SER A 139 -17.47 -24.65 -2.23
N LEU A 140 -16.68 -23.77 -1.60
CA LEU A 140 -17.14 -22.45 -1.21
C LEU A 140 -17.42 -21.61 -2.46
N ALA A 141 -18.64 -21.06 -2.57
CA ALA A 141 -18.97 -20.11 -3.63
C ALA A 141 -18.45 -18.74 -3.21
N ILE A 142 -17.43 -18.25 -3.92
CA ILE A 142 -16.97 -16.86 -3.77
C ILE A 142 -17.92 -16.02 -4.64
N PRO A 143 -18.68 -15.09 -4.05
CA PRO A 143 -19.55 -14.21 -4.82
C PRO A 143 -18.70 -13.23 -5.63
N THR A 144 -19.16 -12.90 -6.83
CA THR A 144 -18.61 -11.79 -7.61
C THR A 144 -19.36 -10.53 -7.21
N VAL A 145 -18.64 -9.45 -6.92
CA VAL A 145 -19.22 -8.17 -6.50
C VAL A 145 -18.79 -7.11 -7.49
N ASP A 146 -19.73 -6.35 -8.03
CA ASP A 146 -19.40 -5.23 -8.91
C ASP A 146 -19.00 -4.01 -8.06
N VAL A 147 -17.75 -3.55 -8.19
CA VAL A 147 -17.24 -2.40 -7.42
C VAL A 147 -17.95 -1.09 -7.77
N THR A 148 -18.66 -1.03 -8.90
CA THR A 148 -19.43 0.16 -9.31
C THR A 148 -20.77 0.29 -8.60
N THR A 149 -21.20 -0.72 -7.85
CA THR A 149 -22.44 -0.68 -7.09
C THR A 149 -22.18 -0.43 -5.60
N ASP A 150 -23.26 -0.19 -4.86
CA ASP A 150 -23.26 -0.11 -3.39
C ASP A 150 -23.64 -1.47 -2.76
N THR A 151 -23.72 -2.53 -3.56
CA THR A 151 -24.36 -3.77 -3.15
C THR A 151 -23.39 -4.63 -2.36
N ILE A 152 -23.73 -4.85 -1.10
CA ILE A 152 -22.98 -5.66 -0.15
C ILE A 152 -23.08 -7.14 -0.57
N VAL A 153 -22.03 -7.92 -0.30
CA VAL A 153 -22.08 -9.38 -0.42
C VAL A 153 -23.19 -9.93 0.47
N PRO A 154 -24.22 -10.60 -0.09
CA PRO A 154 -25.30 -11.12 0.73
C PRO A 154 -24.78 -12.10 1.79
N HIS A 155 -25.20 -11.91 3.05
CA HIS A 155 -24.83 -12.74 4.20
C HIS A 155 -23.33 -12.70 4.60
N PHE A 156 -22.57 -11.72 4.12
CA PHE A 156 -21.25 -11.44 4.66
C PHE A 156 -21.40 -10.87 6.07
N PRO A 157 -20.54 -11.24 7.04
CA PRO A 157 -20.56 -10.62 8.36
C PRO A 157 -20.27 -9.12 8.25
N ASP A 158 -21.15 -8.29 8.81
CA ASP A 158 -21.05 -6.82 8.76
C ASP A 158 -19.69 -6.33 9.28
N GLU A 159 -19.10 -7.01 10.28
CA GLU A 159 -17.80 -6.61 10.85
C GLU A 159 -16.61 -6.83 9.91
N LEU A 160 -16.79 -7.64 8.86
CA LEU A 160 -15.74 -7.97 7.89
C LEU A 160 -15.94 -7.26 6.55
N GLU A 161 -17.08 -6.59 6.35
CA GLU A 161 -17.47 -5.98 5.08
C GLU A 161 -16.44 -4.97 4.56
N GLU A 162 -15.80 -4.23 5.46
CA GLU A 162 -14.78 -3.23 5.08
C GLU A 162 -13.42 -3.86 4.73
N LEU A 163 -13.16 -5.12 5.11
CA LEU A 163 -11.84 -5.73 4.92
C LEU A 163 -11.44 -5.89 3.45
N PRO A 164 -12.30 -6.33 2.52
CA PRO A 164 -11.99 -6.32 1.09
C PRO A 164 -11.66 -4.93 0.56
N GLU A 165 -12.33 -3.88 1.03
CA GLU A 165 -12.05 -2.49 0.63
C GLU A 165 -10.68 -2.02 1.13
N ILE A 166 -10.39 -2.29 2.41
CA ILE A 166 -9.09 -1.96 3.03
C ILE A 166 -7.97 -2.72 2.32
N TYR A 167 -8.19 -4.00 1.99
CA TYR A 167 -7.25 -4.81 1.23
C TYR A 167 -6.95 -4.17 -0.13
N THR A 168 -7.99 -3.79 -0.88
CA THR A 168 -7.84 -3.15 -2.19
C THR A 168 -7.11 -1.82 -2.08
N ALA A 169 -7.46 -0.98 -1.11
CA ALA A 169 -6.77 0.29 -0.86
C ALA A 169 -5.28 0.07 -0.52
N ALA A 170 -4.97 -0.91 0.34
CA ALA A 170 -3.59 -1.26 0.68
C ALA A 170 -2.81 -1.78 -0.53
N TRP A 171 -3.43 -2.61 -1.37
CA TRP A 171 -2.82 -3.12 -2.61
C TRP A 171 -2.51 -1.99 -3.60
N ILE A 172 -3.44 -1.07 -3.80
CA ILE A 172 -3.27 0.14 -4.62
C ILE A 172 -2.10 0.98 -4.09
N LYS A 173 -2.07 1.26 -2.78
CA LYS A 173 -0.96 2.01 -2.16
C LYS A 173 0.38 1.31 -2.24
N GLN A 174 0.42 -0.01 -2.14
CA GLN A 174 1.65 -0.77 -2.33
C GLN A 174 2.19 -0.63 -3.76
N ARG A 175 1.30 -0.61 -4.76
CA ARG A 175 1.69 -0.41 -6.16
C ARG A 175 2.15 1.02 -6.43
N GLU A 176 1.47 2.02 -5.87
CA GLU A 176 1.87 3.44 -5.92
C GLU A 176 3.27 3.63 -5.30
N ALA A 177 3.54 3.05 -4.13
CA ALA A 177 4.87 3.06 -3.51
C ALA A 177 5.94 2.37 -4.39
N GLY A 178 5.58 1.27 -5.05
CA GLY A 178 6.46 0.57 -6.00
C GLY A 178 6.77 1.38 -7.26
N TYR A 179 5.85 2.25 -7.70
CA TYR A 179 6.07 3.18 -8.79
C TYR A 179 6.97 4.34 -8.35
N LEU A 180 6.67 5.00 -7.22
CA LEU A 180 7.50 6.09 -6.67
C LEU A 180 8.94 5.64 -6.41
N ARG A 181 9.14 4.39 -5.96
CA ARG A 181 10.49 3.81 -5.85
C ARG A 181 11.21 3.68 -7.20
N ARG A 182 10.49 3.33 -8.27
CA ARG A 182 11.08 3.25 -9.61
C ARG A 182 11.37 4.63 -10.18
N SER A 183 10.42 5.56 -10.08
CA SER A 183 10.59 6.94 -10.52
C SER A 183 11.78 7.61 -9.80
N SER A 184 11.91 7.45 -8.49
CA SER A 184 13.08 7.94 -7.76
C SER A 184 14.40 7.26 -8.15
N GLN A 185 14.36 5.98 -8.53
CA GLN A 185 15.52 5.29 -9.10
C GLN A 185 15.87 5.85 -10.47
N ASP A 186 14.90 6.09 -11.34
CA ASP A 186 15.11 6.67 -12.67
C ASP A 186 15.67 8.11 -12.56
N GLU A 187 15.20 8.91 -11.62
CA GLU A 187 15.77 10.22 -11.31
C GLU A 187 17.20 10.12 -10.76
N LEU A 188 17.47 9.17 -9.87
CA LEU A 188 18.82 8.93 -9.35
C LEU A 188 19.77 8.45 -10.47
N GLU A 189 19.29 7.58 -11.35
CA GLU A 189 20.00 7.14 -12.54
C GLU A 189 20.25 8.30 -13.51
N ALA A 190 19.29 9.21 -13.71
CA ALA A 190 19.48 10.42 -14.50
C ALA A 190 20.54 11.34 -13.87
N ILE A 191 20.52 11.54 -12.54
CA ILE A 191 21.51 12.35 -11.82
C ILE A 191 22.91 11.72 -11.92
N THR A 192 23.02 10.42 -11.68
CA THR A 192 24.31 9.69 -11.74
C THR A 192 24.86 9.62 -13.16
N SER A 193 24.02 9.35 -14.17
CA SER A 193 24.42 9.27 -15.58
C SER A 193 24.67 10.62 -16.24
N SER A 194 24.10 11.72 -15.72
CA SER A 194 24.35 13.09 -16.22
C SER A 194 25.79 13.60 -15.96
N GLY A 195 26.62 12.84 -15.23
CA GLY A 195 28.00 13.21 -14.91
C GLY A 195 28.14 14.18 -13.75
N TYR A 196 27.03 14.59 -13.11
CA TYR A 196 27.04 15.49 -11.94
C TYR A 196 27.82 14.91 -10.75
N LEU A 197 27.70 13.60 -10.51
CA LEU A 197 28.43 12.89 -9.45
C LEU A 197 29.92 12.70 -9.78
N ALA A 198 30.26 12.48 -11.05
CA ALA A 198 31.66 12.38 -11.49
C ALA A 198 32.42 13.71 -11.31
N ALA A 199 31.73 14.84 -11.44
CA ALA A 199 32.30 16.15 -11.14
C ALA A 199 32.57 16.34 -9.63
N PHE A 200 31.75 15.76 -8.76
CA PHE A 200 31.92 15.83 -7.30
C PHE A 200 32.98 14.85 -6.76
N GLU A 201 33.12 13.66 -7.36
CA GLU A 201 34.10 12.66 -6.94
C GLU A 201 35.56 13.12 -7.13
N GLY A 202 35.82 14.01 -8.10
CA GLY A 202 37.14 14.63 -8.28
C GLY A 202 37.53 15.62 -7.17
N ASP A 203 36.54 16.19 -6.48
CA ASP A 203 36.73 17.25 -5.48
C ASP A 203 36.72 16.73 -4.02
N LEU A 204 36.42 15.44 -3.81
CA LEU A 204 36.39 14.86 -2.46
C LEU A 204 37.80 14.45 -1.98
N PRO A 205 38.23 14.89 -0.77
CA PRO A 205 39.50 14.46 -0.19
C PRO A 205 39.45 12.97 0.20
N VAL A 206 40.45 12.20 -0.23
CA VAL A 206 40.54 10.76 0.01
C VAL A 206 40.72 10.46 1.50
N PHE A 207 39.74 9.78 2.09
CA PHE A 207 39.79 9.32 3.47
C PHE A 207 40.51 7.97 3.58
N THR A 208 41.56 7.91 4.41
CA THR A 208 42.23 6.65 4.77
C THR A 208 41.76 6.21 6.17
N PRO A 209 40.94 5.15 6.27
CA PRO A 209 40.42 4.69 7.55
C PRO A 209 41.53 4.07 8.44
N PRO A 210 41.50 4.32 9.76
CA PRO A 210 42.39 3.66 10.71
C PRO A 210 42.00 2.19 10.95
N THR A 211 43.01 1.35 11.17
CA THR A 211 42.89 -0.12 11.27
C THR A 211 42.14 -0.58 12.53
N GLU A 212 41.11 -1.41 12.33
CA GLU A 212 40.23 -1.91 13.40
C GLU A 212 40.94 -2.89 14.37
N PRO A 213 40.70 -2.79 15.69
CA PRO A 213 41.19 -3.77 16.65
C PRO A 213 40.24 -4.98 16.79
N ASN A 214 40.81 -6.17 16.74
CA ASN A 214 40.11 -7.46 16.91
C ASN A 214 39.74 -7.72 18.38
N MET A 215 38.49 -8.09 18.64
CA MET A 215 38.05 -8.63 19.94
C MET A 215 37.66 -10.12 19.84
N PRO A 216 38.16 -10.98 20.74
CA PRO A 216 37.76 -12.39 20.80
C PRO A 216 36.43 -12.57 21.53
N SER A 217 35.59 -13.46 21.01
CA SER A 217 34.29 -13.82 21.58
C SER A 217 34.44 -14.87 22.70
N LEU A 218 33.61 -14.75 23.74
CA LEU A 218 33.47 -15.77 24.77
C LEU A 218 32.01 -16.19 24.90
N THR A 219 31.77 -17.47 24.65
CA THR A 219 30.51 -18.18 24.83
C THR A 219 30.55 -18.94 26.15
N LEU A 220 29.54 -18.76 27.01
CA LEU A 220 29.33 -19.61 28.18
C LEU A 220 27.89 -20.13 28.26
N VAL A 221 27.79 -21.40 28.65
CA VAL A 221 26.57 -22.21 28.68
C VAL A 221 26.02 -22.28 30.10
N SER A 222 24.70 -22.06 30.18
CA SER A 222 23.66 -22.49 31.13
C SER A 222 24.03 -23.47 32.28
N MET A 223 23.56 -23.20 33.51
CA MET A 223 22.47 -23.96 34.16
C MET A 223 22.16 -23.58 35.64
N THR A 224 20.84 -23.38 35.89
CA THR A 224 19.94 -23.73 37.04
C THR A 224 20.54 -24.14 38.40
N THR A 225 20.05 -23.73 39.58
CA THR A 225 18.92 -22.89 40.07
C THR A 225 19.34 -22.35 41.44
N LEU A 226 19.27 -21.03 41.63
CA LEU A 226 19.75 -20.29 42.80
C LEU A 226 18.63 -20.05 43.84
N PRO A 227 19.00 -19.71 45.10
CA PRO A 227 18.10 -19.12 46.10
C PRO A 227 17.15 -18.05 45.57
N SER A 228 15.96 -18.03 46.15
CA SER A 228 14.97 -16.96 45.95
C SER A 228 15.52 -15.62 46.47
N LEU A 229 16.00 -14.80 45.52
CA LEU A 229 16.32 -13.40 45.70
C LEU A 229 15.01 -12.60 45.68
N VAL A 230 14.62 -12.02 46.81
CA VAL A 230 13.51 -11.07 46.87
C VAL A 230 14.04 -9.71 46.42
N LEU A 231 13.73 -9.34 45.17
CA LEU A 231 14.03 -8.02 44.62
C LEU A 231 12.97 -7.02 45.08
N GLU A 232 13.39 -5.82 45.45
CA GLU A 232 12.47 -4.69 45.55
C GLU A 232 11.81 -4.46 44.18
N ALA A 233 10.54 -4.05 44.19
CA ALA A 233 9.68 -3.98 43.01
C ALA A 233 10.36 -3.26 41.84
N VAL A 234 10.12 -3.78 40.62
CA VAL A 234 10.65 -3.22 39.37
C VAL A 234 10.36 -1.72 39.33
N PRO A 235 11.36 -0.85 39.06
CA PRO A 235 11.12 0.59 38.95
C PRO A 235 10.09 0.83 37.84
N VAL A 236 8.96 1.43 38.22
CA VAL A 236 7.90 1.82 37.28
C VAL A 236 8.23 3.24 36.80
N PHE A 237 8.30 3.44 35.49
CA PHE A 237 8.62 4.72 34.86
C PHE A 237 7.32 5.48 34.59
N THR A 238 6.97 6.48 35.41
CA THR A 238 5.74 7.29 35.25
C THR A 238 5.98 8.70 34.71
N ASP A 239 7.24 9.16 34.66
CA ASP A 239 7.55 10.60 34.59
C ASP A 239 8.06 11.05 33.21
N LEU A 240 7.68 10.38 32.13
CA LEU A 240 7.98 10.89 30.78
C LEU A 240 7.03 12.06 30.45
N ASP A 241 7.40 13.26 30.88
CA ASP A 241 6.65 14.48 30.61
C ASP A 241 7.02 15.06 29.22
N LEU A 242 6.14 14.83 28.24
CA LEU A 242 6.27 15.37 26.88
C LEU A 242 5.53 16.70 26.70
N THR A 243 4.95 17.29 27.76
CA THR A 243 4.08 18.47 27.65
C THR A 243 4.80 19.74 27.19
N GLY A 244 6.14 19.78 27.28
CA GLY A 244 6.96 20.88 26.77
C GLY A 244 7.23 20.84 25.26
N ILE A 245 6.88 19.75 24.56
CA ILE A 245 7.14 19.61 23.13
C ILE A 245 5.86 19.91 22.33
N THR A 246 5.60 21.19 22.09
CA THR A 246 4.51 21.62 21.21
C THR A 246 4.86 21.39 19.75
N ALA A 247 4.03 20.62 19.05
CA ALA A 247 4.16 20.46 17.60
C ALA A 247 3.94 21.81 16.91
N PRO A 248 4.70 22.14 15.85
CA PRO A 248 4.47 23.37 15.10
C PRO A 248 3.07 23.34 14.48
N SER A 249 2.17 24.18 15.01
CA SER A 249 0.82 24.39 14.48
C SER A 249 0.79 25.64 13.60
N ALA A 250 1.64 25.68 12.57
CA ALA A 250 1.58 26.76 11.60
C ALA A 250 0.41 26.49 10.65
N VAL A 251 -0.65 27.30 10.76
CA VAL A 251 -1.70 27.34 9.75
C VAL A 251 -1.11 28.03 8.52
N LEU A 252 -1.05 27.33 7.39
CA LEU A 252 -0.65 27.93 6.11
C LEU A 252 -1.75 28.93 5.71
N ILE A 253 -1.43 30.22 5.72
CA ILE A 253 -2.37 31.27 5.33
C ILE A 253 -2.09 31.58 3.86
N TYR A 254 -3.04 31.23 3.01
CA TYR A 254 -3.06 31.61 1.60
C TYR A 254 -3.96 32.84 1.45
N GLU A 255 -3.37 33.99 1.10
CA GLU A 255 -4.12 35.14 0.62
C GLU A 255 -4.35 34.95 -0.88
N SER A 256 -5.60 34.95 -1.35
CA SER A 256 -5.86 34.77 -2.79
C SER A 256 -5.24 35.91 -3.60
N ALA A 257 -4.87 35.65 -4.86
CA ALA A 257 -4.28 36.65 -5.75
C ALA A 257 -5.24 37.80 -6.15
N GLY A 258 -6.41 37.89 -5.52
CA GLY A 258 -7.52 38.76 -5.88
C GLY A 258 -8.54 38.05 -6.77
N ALA A 259 -9.41 38.82 -7.42
CA ALA A 259 -10.30 38.31 -8.45
C ALA A 259 -9.48 38.01 -9.72
N GLU A 260 -9.81 36.90 -10.37
CA GLU A 260 -9.28 36.55 -11.68
C GLU A 260 -9.70 37.62 -12.70
N PRO A 261 -8.83 38.00 -13.66
CA PRO A 261 -9.22 38.91 -14.74
C PRO A 261 -10.41 38.33 -15.52
N GLU A 262 -11.28 39.20 -16.02
CA GLU A 262 -12.47 38.76 -16.75
C GLU A 262 -12.10 37.98 -18.02
N ASP A 263 -12.74 36.83 -18.23
CA ASP A 263 -12.53 35.97 -19.42
C ASP A 263 -13.01 36.59 -20.73
N THR A 264 -13.80 37.67 -20.67
CA THR A 264 -14.41 38.30 -21.84
C THR A 264 -13.93 39.73 -22.04
N LEU A 265 -13.25 39.97 -23.16
CA LEU A 265 -12.90 41.31 -23.60
C LEU A 265 -14.15 41.99 -24.19
N SER A 266 -14.77 42.92 -23.45
CA SER A 266 -15.93 43.67 -23.93
C SER A 266 -15.47 44.92 -24.68
N VAL A 267 -15.41 44.84 -26.01
CA VAL A 267 -15.14 46.01 -26.84
C VAL A 267 -16.44 46.82 -26.97
N GLY A 268 -16.52 47.97 -26.29
CA GLY A 268 -17.74 48.78 -26.21
C GLY A 268 -18.22 49.38 -27.54
N THR A 269 -17.42 49.31 -28.59
CA THR A 269 -17.76 49.78 -29.94
C THR A 269 -18.18 48.60 -30.82
N SER A 270 -19.32 48.71 -31.50
CA SER A 270 -19.72 47.75 -32.55
C SER A 270 -18.86 47.92 -33.80
N LEU A 271 -18.69 46.86 -34.60
CA LEU A 271 -18.04 46.96 -35.90
C LEU A 271 -18.71 48.03 -36.78
N PRO A 272 -17.93 48.93 -37.42
CA PRO A 272 -18.50 49.93 -38.31
C PRO A 272 -19.18 49.24 -39.49
N THR A 273 -20.34 49.75 -39.90
CA THR A 273 -21.12 49.22 -41.01
C THR A 273 -21.05 50.18 -42.19
N TYR A 274 -20.60 49.67 -43.35
CA TYR A 274 -20.57 50.48 -44.55
C TYR A 274 -22.00 50.64 -45.11
N THR A 275 -22.53 51.86 -45.04
CA THR A 275 -23.79 52.23 -45.71
C THR A 275 -23.47 53.17 -46.87
N GLY A 276 -23.15 52.60 -48.03
CA GLY A 276 -22.82 53.36 -49.23
C GLY A 276 -24.03 54.04 -49.86
N PRO A 277 -23.82 55.14 -50.61
CA PRO A 277 -24.89 55.72 -51.42
C PRO A 277 -25.36 54.70 -52.48
N VAL A 278 -26.65 54.72 -52.82
CA VAL A 278 -27.24 53.91 -53.89
C VAL A 278 -27.47 54.80 -55.11
N PHE A 279 -26.96 54.39 -56.28
CA PHE A 279 -27.24 55.06 -57.54
C PHE A 279 -28.34 54.31 -58.30
N THR A 280 -29.41 55.02 -58.65
CA THR A 280 -30.47 54.49 -59.50
C THR A 280 -30.40 55.22 -60.82
N TYR A 281 -30.03 54.50 -61.88
CA TYR A 281 -29.90 55.08 -63.22
C TYR A 281 -31.27 55.10 -63.91
N ASP A 282 -31.80 56.28 -64.20
CA ASP A 282 -33.07 56.44 -64.93
C ASP A 282 -32.83 56.42 -66.45
N GLN A 283 -32.59 55.23 -66.99
CA GLN A 283 -32.32 55.07 -68.44
C GLN A 283 -33.54 55.29 -69.32
N THR A 284 -34.74 55.14 -68.77
CA THR A 284 -35.84 54.59 -69.56
C THR A 284 -36.76 55.64 -70.14
N THR A 285 -36.70 56.88 -69.67
CA THR A 285 -37.70 57.88 -70.05
C THR A 285 -37.12 59.01 -70.88
N THR A 286 -36.20 59.82 -70.35
CA THR A 286 -35.94 61.13 -70.97
C THR A 286 -34.99 61.08 -72.18
N ILE A 287 -33.88 60.34 -72.08
CA ILE A 287 -32.90 60.23 -73.19
C ILE A 287 -33.49 59.42 -74.34
N LEU A 288 -34.10 58.26 -74.03
CA LEU A 288 -34.71 57.40 -75.05
C LEU A 288 -35.93 58.06 -75.70
N ASP A 289 -36.75 58.79 -74.96
CA ASP A 289 -37.88 59.57 -75.52
C ASP A 289 -37.39 60.67 -76.48
N ALA A 290 -36.36 61.43 -76.08
CA ALA A 290 -35.79 62.49 -76.93
C ALA A 290 -35.14 61.93 -78.20
N LEU A 291 -34.40 60.83 -78.10
CA LEU A 291 -33.80 60.18 -79.27
C LEU A 291 -34.85 59.52 -80.17
N SER A 292 -35.88 58.91 -79.59
CA SER A 292 -36.98 58.31 -80.36
C SER A 292 -37.79 59.40 -81.08
N SER A 293 -38.13 60.48 -80.37
CA SER A 293 -38.82 61.64 -80.95
C SER A 293 -38.01 62.29 -82.08
N ALA A 294 -36.69 62.48 -81.89
CA ALA A 294 -35.81 63.00 -82.94
C ALA A 294 -35.77 62.08 -84.16
N LYS A 295 -35.70 60.76 -83.95
CA LYS A 295 -35.73 59.76 -85.03
C LYS A 295 -37.07 59.77 -85.76
N ASP A 296 -38.19 59.79 -85.05
CA ASP A 296 -39.52 59.76 -85.65
C ASP A 296 -39.79 61.02 -86.50
N MET A 297 -39.27 62.17 -86.10
CA MET A 297 -39.29 63.40 -86.93
C MET A 297 -38.56 63.24 -88.27
N VAL A 298 -37.49 62.43 -88.33
CA VAL A 298 -36.67 62.24 -89.53
C VAL A 298 -37.18 61.08 -90.41
N ASP A 299 -37.52 59.93 -89.80
CA ASP A 299 -37.69 58.66 -90.51
C ASP A 299 -39.13 58.09 -90.49
N ASN A 300 -40.01 58.58 -89.61
CA ASN A 300 -41.21 57.81 -89.20
C ASN A 300 -42.46 58.71 -88.96
N SER A 301 -42.72 59.65 -89.87
CA SER A 301 -43.92 60.52 -89.88
C SER A 301 -44.06 61.57 -88.75
N GLY A 302 -42.97 62.13 -88.23
CA GLY A 302 -42.98 62.90 -86.98
C GLY A 302 -43.21 64.42 -87.06
N ILE A 303 -43.67 65.02 -88.16
CA ILE A 303 -44.06 66.45 -88.18
C ILE A 303 -45.57 66.54 -88.40
N GLY A 304 -46.34 66.49 -87.31
CA GLY A 304 -47.81 66.55 -87.38
C GLY A 304 -48.51 65.23 -87.75
N GLY A 305 -47.80 64.10 -87.71
CA GLY A 305 -48.40 62.76 -87.71
C GLY A 305 -48.65 62.12 -89.09
N SER A 306 -48.16 62.69 -90.19
CA SER A 306 -48.34 62.10 -91.52
C SER A 306 -47.23 62.35 -92.54
N THR A 307 -46.16 63.08 -92.17
CA THR A 307 -45.05 63.36 -93.08
C THR A 307 -43.76 63.54 -92.28
N ASP A 308 -42.68 62.88 -92.71
CA ASP A 308 -41.34 63.03 -92.14
C ASP A 308 -40.45 63.90 -93.02
N VAL A 309 -39.28 64.28 -92.48
CA VAL A 309 -38.30 65.08 -93.20
C VAL A 309 -37.90 64.42 -94.52
N GLU A 310 -37.70 63.10 -94.56
CA GLU A 310 -37.33 62.39 -95.79
C GLU A 310 -38.41 62.50 -96.88
N THR A 311 -39.69 62.33 -96.51
CA THR A 311 -40.84 62.44 -97.41
C THR A 311 -41.03 63.88 -97.87
N LEU A 312 -40.85 64.87 -97.00
CA LEU A 312 -40.94 66.29 -97.35
C LEU A 312 -39.81 66.71 -98.31
N LEU A 313 -38.59 66.20 -98.11
CA LEU A 313 -37.47 66.39 -99.03
C LEU A 313 -37.73 65.75 -100.40
N ALA A 314 -38.29 64.53 -100.42
CA ALA A 314 -38.65 63.85 -101.66
C ALA A 314 -39.77 64.57 -102.44
N ALA A 315 -40.62 65.33 -101.75
CA ALA A 315 -41.68 66.16 -102.32
C ALA A 315 -41.25 67.61 -102.66
N ASP A 316 -39.97 67.96 -102.51
CA ASP A 316 -39.41 69.31 -102.73
C ASP A 316 -40.02 70.41 -101.84
N LEU A 317 -40.55 70.03 -100.67
CA LEU A 317 -41.12 70.95 -99.67
C LEU A 317 -40.06 71.40 -98.66
N LEU A 318 -39.03 72.08 -99.16
CA LEU A 318 -37.81 72.40 -98.42
C LEU A 318 -38.04 73.20 -97.13
N ASP A 319 -39.01 74.13 -97.12
CA ASP A 319 -39.30 74.95 -95.93
C ASP A 319 -39.89 74.10 -94.79
N GLN A 320 -40.72 73.11 -95.11
CA GLN A 320 -41.30 72.20 -94.11
C GLN A 320 -40.28 71.18 -93.62
N ALA A 321 -39.45 70.64 -94.53
CA ALA A 321 -38.33 69.78 -94.17
C ALA A 321 -37.37 70.49 -93.21
N ARG A 322 -37.10 71.79 -93.43
CA ARG A 322 -36.26 72.60 -92.54
C ARG A 322 -36.84 72.72 -91.13
N VAL A 323 -38.14 72.96 -91.00
CA VAL A 323 -38.82 73.01 -89.69
C VAL A 323 -38.71 71.66 -88.96
N GLY A 324 -38.82 70.56 -89.70
CA GLY A 324 -38.61 69.21 -89.16
C GLY A 324 -37.20 68.95 -88.66
N ILE A 325 -36.19 69.35 -89.43
CA ILE A 325 -34.78 69.26 -89.06
C ILE A 325 -34.52 70.11 -87.81
N ASP A 326 -35.08 71.33 -87.73
CA ASP A 326 -34.93 72.19 -86.58
C ASP A 326 -35.59 71.58 -85.32
N ALA A 327 -36.75 70.94 -85.46
CA ALA A 327 -37.41 70.22 -84.36
C ALA A 327 -36.60 68.99 -83.89
N ALA A 328 -36.10 68.17 -84.82
CA ALA A 328 -35.23 67.03 -84.49
C ALA A 328 -33.94 67.48 -83.79
N ASN A 329 -33.36 68.62 -84.21
CA ASN A 329 -32.20 69.21 -83.55
C ASN A 329 -32.50 69.71 -82.13
N VAL A 330 -33.72 70.20 -81.86
CA VAL A 330 -34.14 70.55 -80.49
C VAL A 330 -34.20 69.30 -79.61
N GLU A 331 -34.75 68.20 -80.11
CA GLU A 331 -34.80 66.92 -79.39
C GLU A 331 -33.40 66.32 -79.15
N LEU A 332 -32.50 66.39 -80.14
CA LEU A 332 -31.10 66.00 -79.95
C LEU A 332 -30.40 66.85 -78.89
N ARG A 333 -30.67 68.16 -78.81
CA ARG A 333 -30.16 69.01 -77.72
C ARG A 333 -30.75 68.62 -76.37
N ARG A 334 -32.04 68.27 -76.30
CA ARG A 334 -32.68 67.75 -75.09
C ARG A 334 -32.00 66.47 -74.61
N ALA A 335 -31.73 65.54 -75.52
CA ALA A 335 -30.98 64.32 -75.22
C ALA A 335 -29.55 64.62 -74.75
N GLN A 336 -28.86 65.57 -75.40
CA GLN A 336 -27.50 65.96 -75.03
C GLN A 336 -27.44 66.61 -73.64
N THR A 337 -28.41 67.46 -73.29
CA THR A 337 -28.54 68.03 -71.94
C THR A 337 -28.80 66.94 -70.91
N ALA A 338 -29.74 66.02 -71.18
CA ALA A 338 -30.01 64.91 -70.28
C ALA A 338 -28.78 64.01 -70.06
N ILE A 339 -27.96 63.78 -71.09
CA ILE A 339 -26.68 63.06 -70.96
C ILE A 339 -25.70 63.84 -70.07
N GLN A 340 -25.63 65.16 -70.19
CA GLN A 340 -24.78 66.00 -69.32
C GLN A 340 -25.24 65.97 -67.87
N ASP A 341 -26.55 65.99 -67.64
CA ASP A 341 -27.14 65.90 -66.30
C ASP A 341 -26.84 64.53 -65.67
N GLU A 342 -26.99 63.43 -66.41
CA GLU A 342 -26.61 62.08 -65.96
C GLU A 342 -25.11 61.97 -65.68
N GLN A 343 -24.25 62.57 -66.51
CA GLN A 343 -22.81 62.64 -66.23
C GLN A 343 -22.51 63.41 -64.95
N ALA A 344 -23.22 64.50 -64.68
CA ALA A 344 -23.08 65.26 -63.43
C ALA A 344 -23.56 64.45 -62.21
N GLN A 345 -24.68 63.72 -62.33
CA GLN A 345 -25.15 62.82 -61.27
C GLN A 345 -24.17 61.68 -60.99
N LEU A 346 -23.54 61.11 -62.03
CA LEU A 346 -22.49 60.10 -61.87
C LEU A 346 -21.24 60.67 -61.17
N GLN A 347 -20.86 61.91 -61.47
CA GLN A 347 -19.75 62.58 -60.77
C GLN A 347 -20.08 62.81 -59.30
N ASP A 348 -21.26 63.36 -58.98
CA ASP A 348 -21.74 63.55 -57.60
C ASP A 348 -21.81 62.21 -56.84
N PHE A 349 -22.34 61.16 -57.49
CA PHE A 349 -22.35 59.82 -56.90
C PHE A 349 -20.93 59.30 -56.60
N SER A 350 -19.98 59.50 -57.52
CA SER A 350 -18.57 59.13 -57.31
C SER A 350 -17.95 59.87 -56.13
N GLU A 351 -18.26 61.15 -55.96
CA GLU A 351 -17.79 61.95 -54.82
C GLU A 351 -18.40 61.48 -53.50
N ARG A 352 -19.71 61.26 -53.46
CA ARG A 352 -20.41 60.69 -52.28
C ARG A 352 -19.87 59.32 -51.90
N LEU A 353 -19.53 58.49 -52.89
CA LEU A 353 -18.93 57.18 -52.65
C LEU A 353 -17.52 57.30 -52.07
N LYS A 354 -16.69 58.23 -52.56
CA LYS A 354 -15.37 58.53 -51.98
C LYS A 354 -15.50 59.06 -50.55
N GLU A 355 -16.46 59.93 -50.28
CA GLU A 355 -16.71 60.47 -48.94
C GLU A 355 -17.16 59.35 -47.98
N ALA A 356 -18.13 58.53 -48.39
CA ALA A 356 -18.61 57.40 -47.59
C ALA A 356 -17.50 56.40 -47.30
N LEU A 357 -16.66 56.09 -48.30
CA LEU A 357 -15.51 55.21 -48.13
C LEU A 357 -14.45 55.84 -47.20
N GLY A 358 -14.23 57.15 -47.29
CA GLY A 358 -13.34 57.90 -46.41
C GLY A 358 -13.81 57.86 -44.95
N LYS A 359 -15.11 58.10 -44.70
CA LYS A 359 -15.72 57.98 -43.37
C LYS A 359 -15.59 56.57 -42.81
N PHE A 360 -15.96 55.56 -43.59
CA PHE A 360 -15.85 54.16 -43.18
C PHE A 360 -14.40 53.76 -42.86
N THR A 361 -13.42 54.21 -43.66
CA THR A 361 -12.00 53.97 -43.37
C THR A 361 -11.56 54.66 -42.07
N GLY A 362 -12.04 55.88 -41.81
CA GLY A 362 -11.79 56.59 -40.56
C GLY A 362 -12.36 55.87 -39.34
N GLU A 363 -13.63 55.45 -39.40
CA GLU A 363 -14.30 54.67 -38.35
C GLU A 363 -13.61 53.32 -38.11
N ALA A 364 -13.19 52.64 -39.19
CA ALA A 364 -12.43 51.40 -39.09
C ALA A 364 -11.08 51.60 -38.39
N ASN A 365 -10.37 52.69 -38.65
CA ASN A 365 -9.11 53.00 -37.96
C ASN A 365 -9.31 53.30 -36.47
N VAL A 366 -10.38 54.01 -36.11
CA VAL A 366 -10.72 54.26 -34.70
C VAL A 366 -11.05 52.95 -33.99
N TYR A 367 -11.89 52.11 -34.60
CA TYR A 367 -12.21 50.79 -34.06
C TYR A 367 -10.96 49.91 -33.88
N GLN A 368 -10.04 49.91 -34.85
CA GLN A 368 -8.77 49.18 -34.71
C GLN A 368 -7.89 49.71 -33.58
N ALA A 369 -7.84 51.03 -33.38
CA ALA A 369 -7.07 51.65 -32.30
C ALA A 369 -7.66 51.33 -30.91
N ASP A 370 -8.99 51.39 -30.78
CA ASP A 370 -9.69 51.06 -29.53
C ASP A 370 -9.52 49.57 -29.18
N LEU A 371 -9.66 48.68 -30.17
CA LEU A 371 -9.39 47.26 -30.00
C LEU A 371 -7.95 47.00 -29.53
N ALA A 372 -6.95 47.66 -30.15
CA ALA A 372 -5.55 47.51 -29.76
C ALA A 372 -5.29 47.99 -28.32
N LYS A 373 -5.94 49.08 -27.90
CA LYS A 373 -5.84 49.60 -26.54
C LYS A 373 -6.46 48.66 -25.51
N GLU A 374 -7.63 48.10 -25.83
CA GLU A 374 -8.33 47.16 -24.94
C GLU A 374 -7.52 45.86 -24.76
N VAL A 375 -6.97 45.33 -25.87
CA VAL A 375 -6.06 44.17 -25.84
C VAL A 375 -4.80 44.46 -25.02
N ALA A 376 -4.20 45.65 -25.15
CA ALA A 376 -3.02 46.03 -24.37
C ALA A 376 -3.33 46.11 -22.87
N THR A 377 -4.51 46.62 -22.50
CA THR A 377 -4.97 46.74 -21.11
C THR A 377 -5.20 45.36 -20.51
N ALA A 378 -5.95 44.49 -21.20
CA ALA A 378 -6.16 43.12 -20.77
C ALA A 378 -4.84 42.33 -20.63
N SER A 379 -3.89 42.53 -21.55
CA SER A 379 -2.56 41.90 -21.45
C SER A 379 -1.78 42.38 -20.22
N ALA A 380 -1.87 43.65 -19.87
CA ALA A 380 -1.25 44.20 -18.66
C ALA A 380 -1.88 43.65 -17.38
N ASP A 381 -3.21 43.52 -17.34
CA ASP A 381 -3.94 42.97 -16.20
C ASP A 381 -3.61 41.48 -15.98
N VAL A 382 -3.52 40.70 -17.05
CA VAL A 382 -3.06 39.29 -16.99
C VAL A 382 -1.62 39.21 -16.46
N GLN A 383 -0.71 40.05 -16.94
CA GLN A 383 0.68 40.06 -16.43
C GLN A 383 0.74 40.43 -14.94
N ALA A 384 -0.06 41.40 -14.50
CA ALA A 384 -0.14 41.80 -13.10
C ALA A 384 -0.71 40.67 -12.22
N TYR A 385 -1.74 39.96 -12.68
CA TYR A 385 -2.29 38.80 -11.99
C TYR A 385 -1.28 37.66 -11.87
N VAL A 386 -0.56 37.34 -12.96
CA VAL A 386 0.51 36.33 -12.95
C VAL A 386 1.63 36.71 -11.98
N ALA A 387 2.02 37.99 -11.91
CA ALA A 387 3.02 38.47 -10.95
C ALA A 387 2.57 38.27 -9.49
N LYS A 388 1.30 38.57 -9.17
CA LYS A 388 0.74 38.32 -7.82
C LYS A 388 0.70 36.82 -7.49
N MET A 389 0.29 35.99 -8.44
CA MET A 389 0.33 34.53 -8.26
C MET A 389 1.74 34.02 -7.97
N GLN A 390 2.76 34.55 -8.66
CA GLN A 390 4.15 34.21 -8.41
C GLN A 390 4.63 34.68 -7.03
N ASP A 391 4.21 35.87 -6.57
CA ASP A 391 4.54 36.37 -5.23
C ASP A 391 3.89 35.50 -4.13
N ASN A 392 2.61 35.17 -4.28
CA ASN A 392 1.90 34.25 -3.39
C ASN A 392 2.59 32.88 -3.32
N LYS A 393 3.05 32.36 -4.46
CA LYS A 393 3.85 31.12 -4.50
C LYS A 393 5.14 31.28 -3.69
N ASN A 394 5.89 32.37 -3.88
CA ASN A 394 7.13 32.61 -3.13
C ASN A 394 6.89 32.71 -1.61
N VAL A 395 5.77 33.33 -1.18
CA VAL A 395 5.37 33.40 0.23
C VAL A 395 5.06 32.00 0.78
N LEU A 396 4.31 31.19 0.02
CA LEU A 396 4.00 29.81 0.41
C LEU A 396 5.27 28.95 0.50
N ASP A 397 6.18 29.05 -0.47
CA ASP A 397 7.45 28.34 -0.48
C ASP A 397 8.31 28.71 0.75
N LYS A 398 8.29 29.99 1.16
CA LYS A 398 8.94 30.45 2.40
C LYS A 398 8.30 29.85 3.64
N GLN A 399 6.97 29.80 3.73
CA GLN A 399 6.26 29.17 4.85
C GLN A 399 6.55 27.66 4.92
N ILE A 400 6.59 26.97 3.79
CA ILE A 400 6.94 25.55 3.70
C ILE A 400 8.39 25.32 4.17
N SER A 401 9.34 26.14 3.72
CA SER A 401 10.73 26.08 4.15
C SER A 401 10.90 26.28 5.67
N GLN A 402 10.16 27.24 6.23
CA GLN A 402 10.13 27.49 7.67
C GLN A 402 9.55 26.29 8.43
N TYR A 403 8.41 25.76 7.98
CA TYR A 403 7.79 24.59 8.60
C TYR A 403 8.72 23.37 8.58
N ASN A 404 9.42 23.12 7.47
CA ASN A 404 10.42 22.05 7.38
C ASN A 404 11.57 22.24 8.38
N THR A 405 12.03 23.48 8.56
CA THR A 405 13.04 23.82 9.58
C THR A 405 12.54 23.56 11.00
N ASP A 406 11.29 23.93 11.29
CA ASP A 406 10.67 23.71 12.59
C ASP A 406 10.47 22.22 12.89
N VAL A 407 10.07 21.42 11.90
CA VAL A 407 9.99 19.95 12.01
C VAL A 407 11.35 19.32 12.28
N GLN A 408 12.41 19.77 11.58
CA GLN A 408 13.77 19.29 11.85
C GLN A 408 14.21 19.62 13.28
N ASN A 409 13.99 20.85 13.74
CA ASN A 409 14.28 21.28 15.10
C ASN A 409 13.49 20.48 16.15
N TYR A 410 12.20 20.26 15.91
CA TYR A 410 11.35 19.42 16.76
C TYR A 410 11.90 17.99 16.84
N SER A 411 12.26 17.39 15.70
CA SER A 411 12.83 16.04 15.67
C SER A 411 14.16 15.93 16.42
N ALA A 412 15.00 16.98 16.34
CA ALA A 412 16.26 17.04 17.09
C ALA A 412 16.02 17.13 18.60
N LYS A 413 15.06 17.95 19.05
CA LYS A 413 14.65 18.03 20.46
C LYS A 413 14.12 16.70 20.99
N VAL A 414 13.25 16.03 20.23
CA VAL A 414 12.72 14.71 20.60
C VAL A 414 13.85 13.68 20.73
N ARG A 415 14.82 13.68 19.81
CA ARG A 415 16.01 12.81 19.91
C ARG A 415 16.84 13.12 21.16
N ALA A 416 17.06 14.40 21.47
CA ALA A 416 17.81 14.80 22.66
C ALA A 416 17.13 14.34 23.95
N VAL A 417 15.82 14.58 24.10
CA VAL A 417 15.03 14.11 25.25
C VAL A 417 15.05 12.58 25.35
N THR A 418 14.94 11.89 24.22
CA THR A 418 15.02 10.41 24.19
C THR A 418 16.39 9.91 24.63
N GLN A 419 17.48 10.55 24.18
CA GLN A 419 18.84 10.21 24.58
C GLN A 419 19.08 10.48 26.06
N GLU A 420 18.61 11.61 26.57
CA GLU A 420 18.67 11.96 27.99
C GLU A 420 17.94 10.92 28.83
N TRP A 421 16.70 10.57 28.46
CA TRP A 421 15.93 9.51 29.13
C TRP A 421 16.62 8.14 29.05
N GLN A 422 17.22 7.77 27.92
CA GLN A 422 17.98 6.52 27.79
C GLN A 422 19.23 6.49 28.68
N LEU A 423 19.95 7.61 28.77
CA LEU A 423 21.16 7.72 29.58
C LEU A 423 20.82 7.78 31.07
N GLU A 424 19.99 8.73 31.47
CA GLU A 424 19.69 8.98 32.87
C GLU A 424 18.76 7.92 33.43
N GLU A 425 17.69 7.58 32.74
CA GLU A 425 16.64 6.80 33.36
C GLU A 425 16.84 5.29 33.15
N VAL A 426 17.22 4.89 31.94
CA VAL A 426 17.45 3.47 31.65
C VAL A 426 18.84 3.06 32.12
N SER A 427 19.91 3.71 31.66
CA SER A 427 21.26 3.21 31.92
C SER A 427 21.66 3.32 33.39
N PHE A 428 21.37 4.45 34.05
CA PHE A 428 21.75 4.64 35.46
C PHE A 428 20.92 3.78 36.41
N LYS A 429 19.58 3.73 36.25
CA LYS A 429 18.74 2.88 37.12
C LYS A 429 19.03 1.39 36.91
N LEU A 430 19.25 0.97 35.66
CA LEU A 430 19.62 -0.42 35.38
C LEU A 430 21.00 -0.76 35.94
N ALA A 431 21.99 0.13 35.81
CA ALA A 431 23.32 -0.05 36.41
C ALA A 431 23.24 -0.12 37.95
N LYS A 432 22.44 0.75 38.57
CA LYS A 432 22.20 0.73 40.02
C LYS A 432 21.53 -0.57 40.46
N TRP A 433 20.51 -1.01 39.74
CA TRP A 433 19.81 -2.26 40.02
C TRP A 433 20.72 -3.48 39.82
N ALA A 434 21.54 -3.49 38.76
CA ALA A 434 22.55 -4.53 38.54
C ALA A 434 23.59 -4.57 39.66
N ALA A 435 24.06 -3.41 40.14
CA ALA A 435 24.95 -3.32 41.29
C ALA A 435 24.29 -3.83 42.59
N GLN A 436 23.00 -3.54 42.81
CA GLN A 436 22.22 -4.09 43.93
C GLN A 436 22.10 -5.62 43.82
N ILE A 437 21.79 -6.17 42.64
CA ILE A 437 21.75 -7.62 42.39
C ILE A 437 23.10 -8.26 42.68
N GLN A 438 24.20 -7.66 42.20
CA GLN A 438 25.54 -8.17 42.41
C GLN A 438 25.91 -8.17 43.89
N SER A 439 25.58 -7.09 44.60
CA SER A 439 25.77 -6.99 46.05
C SER A 439 24.96 -8.03 46.82
N ALA A 440 23.67 -8.20 46.48
CA ALA A 440 22.81 -9.18 47.14
C ALA A 440 23.27 -10.62 46.86
N THR A 441 23.75 -10.89 45.65
CA THR A 441 24.32 -12.18 45.26
C THR A 441 25.61 -12.48 46.01
N ALA A 442 26.49 -11.49 46.19
CA ALA A 442 27.71 -11.61 47.00
C ALA A 442 27.38 -11.84 48.48
N ALA A 443 26.35 -11.17 49.01
CA ALA A 443 25.89 -11.39 50.38
C ALA A 443 25.33 -12.81 50.56
N TYR A 444 24.51 -13.28 49.63
CA TYR A 444 23.97 -14.63 49.67
C TYR A 444 25.09 -15.69 49.56
N SER A 445 26.05 -15.53 48.65
CA SER A 445 27.14 -16.50 48.49
C SER A 445 28.01 -16.58 49.74
N ALA A 446 28.24 -15.46 50.43
CA ALA A 446 28.90 -15.42 51.72
C ALA A 446 28.11 -16.17 52.81
N GLN A 447 26.78 -15.97 52.89
CA GLN A 447 25.92 -16.70 53.84
C GLN A 447 25.90 -18.20 53.57
N ALA A 448 25.74 -18.61 52.31
CA ALA A 448 25.79 -20.01 51.91
C ALA A 448 27.15 -20.65 52.26
N GLY A 449 28.25 -19.94 52.01
CA GLY A 449 29.60 -20.37 52.38
C GLY A 449 29.77 -20.57 53.89
N ALA A 450 29.26 -19.64 54.70
CA ALA A 450 29.29 -19.76 56.16
C ALA A 450 28.49 -20.98 56.66
N TYR A 451 27.30 -21.21 56.11
CA TYR A 451 26.46 -22.36 56.45
C TYR A 451 27.13 -23.70 56.10
N ILE A 452 27.76 -23.79 54.92
CA ILE A 452 28.53 -24.97 54.50
C ILE A 452 29.69 -25.23 55.47
N GLN A 453 30.43 -24.20 55.86
CA GLN A 453 31.53 -24.33 56.82
C GLN A 453 31.06 -24.79 58.21
N GLU A 454 29.94 -24.25 58.71
CA GLU A 454 29.35 -24.66 59.99
C GLU A 454 28.98 -26.14 59.99
N TYR A 455 28.30 -26.62 58.95
CA TYR A 455 27.92 -28.04 58.83
C TYR A 455 29.13 -28.96 58.66
N ALA A 456 30.14 -28.53 57.90
CA ALA A 456 31.39 -29.27 57.77
C ALA A 456 32.07 -29.45 59.15
N GLN A 457 32.14 -28.38 59.96
CA GLN A 457 32.69 -28.44 61.32
C GLN A 457 31.88 -29.35 62.24
N LYS A 458 30.54 -29.24 62.23
CA LYS A 458 29.65 -30.12 63.02
C LYS A 458 29.82 -31.59 62.65
N ASN A 459 29.89 -31.91 61.36
CA ASN A 459 30.12 -33.27 60.90
C ASN A 459 31.49 -33.80 61.32
N GLN A 460 32.53 -32.96 61.26
CA GLN A 460 33.88 -33.34 61.70
C GLN A 460 33.93 -33.60 63.21
N ALA A 461 33.23 -32.79 64.01
CA ALA A 461 33.09 -33.00 65.45
C ALA A 461 32.35 -34.31 65.77
N LEU A 462 31.20 -34.56 65.11
CA LEU A 462 30.40 -35.77 65.29
C LEU A 462 31.19 -37.03 64.91
N LEU A 463 31.95 -36.99 63.81
CA LEU A 463 32.86 -38.08 63.44
C LEU A 463 33.95 -38.29 64.48
N GLY A 464 34.48 -37.21 65.07
CA GLY A 464 35.43 -37.28 66.18
C GLY A 464 34.84 -37.97 67.41
N GLU A 465 33.64 -37.58 67.83
CA GLU A 465 32.90 -38.20 68.94
C GLU A 465 32.61 -39.68 68.68
N TYR A 466 32.13 -40.02 67.48
CA TYR A 466 31.86 -41.39 67.06
C TYR A 466 33.14 -42.25 67.12
N ASN A 467 34.25 -41.77 66.55
CA ASN A 467 35.52 -42.49 66.56
C ASN A 467 36.08 -42.66 67.99
N ALA A 468 35.90 -41.67 68.87
CA ALA A 468 36.28 -41.77 70.28
C ALA A 468 35.43 -42.81 71.03
N ALA A 469 34.11 -42.84 70.78
CA ALA A 469 33.19 -43.81 71.35
C ALA A 469 33.50 -45.24 70.88
N VAL A 470 33.70 -45.43 69.57
CA VAL A 470 34.12 -46.72 69.00
C VAL A 470 35.46 -47.16 69.60
N GLY A 471 36.43 -46.25 69.73
CA GLY A 471 37.71 -46.54 70.38
C GLY A 471 37.58 -46.90 71.87
N ALA A 472 36.62 -46.34 72.60
CA ALA A 472 36.31 -46.72 73.98
C ALA A 472 35.72 -48.14 74.05
N VAL A 473 34.73 -48.46 73.22
CA VAL A 473 34.12 -49.80 73.14
C VAL A 473 35.16 -50.87 72.77
N ILE A 474 36.05 -50.59 71.82
CA ILE A 474 37.13 -51.51 71.45
C ILE A 474 38.06 -51.79 72.65
N ARG A 475 38.44 -50.76 73.43
CA ARG A 475 39.28 -50.93 74.62
C ARG A 475 38.58 -51.71 75.72
N GLU A 476 37.29 -51.46 75.94
CA GLU A 476 36.47 -52.21 76.91
C GLU A 476 36.38 -53.69 76.50
N TYR A 477 36.11 -53.96 75.23
CA TYR A 477 36.07 -55.33 74.70
C TYR A 477 37.43 -56.03 74.81
N GLN A 478 38.54 -55.34 74.50
CA GLN A 478 39.89 -55.87 74.68
C GLN A 478 40.19 -56.20 76.15
N ALA A 479 39.77 -55.34 77.10
CA ALA A 479 39.94 -55.59 78.53
C ALA A 479 39.15 -56.82 78.99
N LEU A 480 37.88 -56.95 78.59
CA LEU A 480 37.05 -58.13 78.85
C LEU A 480 37.67 -59.42 78.28
N VAL A 481 38.21 -59.36 77.06
CA VAL A 481 38.88 -60.52 76.45
C VAL A 481 40.13 -60.92 77.24
N GLN A 482 40.96 -59.97 77.68
CA GLN A 482 42.15 -60.26 78.50
C GLN A 482 41.78 -60.82 79.88
N GLU A 483 40.72 -60.29 80.52
CA GLU A 483 40.17 -60.82 81.76
C GLU A 483 39.73 -62.28 81.59
N ARG A 484 38.95 -62.59 80.55
CA ARG A 484 38.50 -63.96 80.25
C ARG A 484 39.65 -64.92 79.94
N ILE A 485 40.67 -64.45 79.22
CA ILE A 485 41.89 -65.25 78.99
C ILE A 485 42.60 -65.54 80.31
N GLY A 486 42.73 -64.54 81.20
CA GLY A 486 43.32 -64.71 82.53
C GLY A 486 42.55 -65.70 83.40
N GLU A 487 41.21 -65.59 83.45
CA GLU A 487 40.34 -66.56 84.14
C GLU A 487 40.51 -67.98 83.59
N PHE A 488 40.54 -68.13 82.26
CA PHE A 488 40.72 -69.42 81.61
C PHE A 488 42.08 -70.04 81.95
N GLN A 489 43.18 -69.28 81.86
CA GLN A 489 44.51 -69.74 82.23
C GLN A 489 44.63 -70.14 83.71
N SER A 490 43.97 -69.39 84.60
CA SER A 490 43.87 -69.71 86.03
C SER A 490 43.12 -71.03 86.27
N ASN A 491 41.95 -71.19 85.64
CA ASN A 491 41.16 -72.42 85.70
C ASN A 491 41.92 -73.62 85.13
N LEU A 492 42.62 -73.43 84.01
CA LEU A 492 43.47 -74.45 83.40
C LEU A 492 44.59 -74.87 84.36
N SER A 493 45.30 -73.92 84.98
CA SER A 493 46.36 -74.18 85.95
C SER A 493 45.85 -74.97 87.17
N ARG A 494 44.65 -74.62 87.67
CA ARG A 494 43.98 -75.36 88.75
C ARG A 494 43.63 -76.78 88.32
N ALA A 495 43.07 -76.97 87.12
CA ALA A 495 42.75 -78.29 86.59
C ALA A 495 44.00 -79.16 86.41
N THR A 496 45.08 -78.60 85.86
CA THR A 496 46.38 -79.28 85.74
C THR A 496 46.96 -79.66 87.10
N SER A 497 46.87 -78.77 88.10
CA SER A 497 47.31 -79.07 89.47
C SER A 497 46.52 -80.23 90.09
N ARG A 498 45.20 -80.25 89.91
CA ARG A 498 44.34 -81.36 90.34
C ARG A 498 44.69 -82.68 89.64
N LEU A 499 45.02 -82.62 88.34
CA LEU A 499 45.47 -83.79 87.58
C LEU A 499 46.83 -84.31 88.05
N GLN A 500 47.78 -83.42 88.34
CA GLN A 500 49.07 -83.78 88.93
C GLN A 500 48.88 -84.42 90.31
N GLU A 501 48.04 -83.84 91.17
CA GLU A 501 47.71 -84.40 92.48
C GLU A 501 47.05 -85.78 92.35
N ALA A 502 46.09 -85.94 91.44
CA ALA A 502 45.49 -87.24 91.13
C ALA A 502 46.52 -88.25 90.60
N GLY A 503 47.47 -87.81 89.78
CA GLY A 503 48.59 -88.64 89.31
C GLY A 503 49.51 -89.10 90.43
N VAL A 504 49.86 -88.22 91.38
CA VAL A 504 50.63 -88.57 92.58
C VAL A 504 49.87 -89.55 93.46
N ARG A 505 48.56 -89.33 93.66
CA ARG A 505 47.69 -90.27 94.40
C ARG A 505 47.64 -91.64 93.73
N LEU A 506 47.57 -91.68 92.41
CA LEU A 506 47.58 -92.92 91.64
C LEU A 506 48.93 -93.66 91.79
N GLN A 507 50.05 -92.96 91.69
CA GLN A 507 51.38 -93.54 91.91
C GLN A 507 51.56 -94.05 93.35
N THR A 508 51.07 -93.32 94.34
CA THR A 508 51.11 -93.78 95.74
C THR A 508 50.23 -95.02 95.93
N MET A 509 49.03 -95.07 95.36
CA MET A 509 48.20 -96.29 95.35
C MET A 509 48.93 -97.46 94.68
N GLN A 510 49.53 -97.26 93.50
CA GLN A 510 50.32 -98.29 92.82
C GLN A 510 51.51 -98.77 93.67
N SER A 511 52.17 -97.87 94.40
CA SER A 511 53.27 -98.24 95.30
C SER A 511 52.78 -99.04 96.52
N PHE A 512 51.60 -98.74 97.03
CA PHE A 512 50.95 -99.52 98.08
C PHE A 512 50.57 -100.91 97.58
N ASP A 513 50.02 -101.02 96.37
CA ASP A 513 49.71 -102.30 95.73
C ASP A 513 50.98 -103.12 95.46
N GLN A 514 52.06 -102.51 95.02
CA GLN A 514 53.35 -103.21 94.84
C GLN A 514 53.94 -103.68 96.17
N LYS A 515 53.86 -102.85 97.23
CA LYS A 515 54.30 -103.23 98.57
C LYS A 515 53.42 -104.32 99.18
N SER A 516 52.12 -104.30 98.95
CA SER A 516 51.20 -105.34 99.43
C SER A 516 51.40 -106.66 98.67
N LEU A 517 51.66 -106.60 97.36
CA LEU A 517 52.08 -107.76 96.56
C LEU A 517 53.44 -108.32 97.01
N ALA A 518 54.38 -107.46 97.39
CA ALA A 518 55.67 -107.88 97.93
C ALA A 518 55.58 -108.50 99.33
N ALA A 519 54.59 -108.10 100.14
CA ALA A 519 54.35 -108.69 101.47
C ALA A 519 53.61 -110.05 101.43
N LEU A 520 53.06 -110.42 100.26
CA LEU A 520 52.38 -111.70 100.01
C LEU A 520 53.30 -112.77 99.37
N ARG A 521 54.56 -112.42 99.11
CA ARG A 521 55.63 -113.34 98.72
C ARG A 521 56.59 -113.51 99.88
#